data_AF-A0A9X4BFV7-F1
#
_entry.id   AF-A0A9X4BFV7-F1
#
_cell.length_a   1.000
_cell.length_b   1.000
_cell.length_c   1.000
_cell.angle_alpha   90.00
_cell.angle_beta   90.00
_cell.angle_gamma   90.00
#
_symmetry.space_group_name_H-M   'P 1'
#
loop_
_entity.id
_entity.type
_entity.pdbx_description
1 polymer ?
#
loop_
_entity_poly.entity_id
_entity_poly.type
_entity_poly.pdbx_seq_one_letter_code
_entity_poly.pdbx_strand_id
1 'polypeptide(L)'
;MPGEFKGKIDKDKAPTKHGTGYPPPFDAPCKHRQRWKLGDAAGLTQFGVNLMRLPPGQWSSQRHWHSREDEFVWVLEGEVWLVTDAGEEKLVPGDCAGFPAGVPDGHHLQNRS
;
A
#
# COMPACT_ATOMS: atom_id res chain seq x y z
N MET A 1 -25.97 -12.45 -1.49
CA MET A 1 -25.62 -13.09 -2.78
C MET A 1 -24.11 -13.28 -2.76
N PRO A 2 -23.58 -14.50 -2.93
CA PRO A 2 -22.14 -14.66 -3.11
C PRO A 2 -21.66 -13.84 -4.31
N GLY A 3 -20.45 -13.27 -4.21
CA GLY A 3 -19.84 -12.54 -5.32
C GLY A 3 -19.64 -13.45 -6.54
N GLU A 4 -19.80 -12.89 -7.72
CA GLU A 4 -19.57 -13.60 -8.99
C GLU A 4 -18.06 -13.71 -9.26
N PHE A 5 -17.59 -14.89 -9.65
CA PHE A 5 -16.20 -15.08 -10.07
C PHE A 5 -15.88 -14.26 -11.32
N LYS A 6 -14.91 -13.34 -11.22
CA LYS A 6 -14.52 -12.44 -12.33
C LYS A 6 -13.42 -12.97 -13.24
N GLY A 7 -12.76 -14.08 -12.89
CA GLY A 7 -11.64 -14.61 -13.68
C GLY A 7 -10.42 -13.70 -13.69
N LYS A 8 -9.63 -13.76 -14.76
CA LYS A 8 -8.45 -12.91 -14.95
C LYS A 8 -8.88 -11.45 -15.13
N ILE A 9 -8.34 -10.56 -14.29
CA ILE A 9 -8.57 -9.12 -14.42
C ILE A 9 -7.55 -8.46 -15.36
N ASP A 10 -7.96 -7.33 -15.95
CA ASP A 10 -7.07 -6.39 -16.63
C ASP A 10 -6.67 -5.29 -15.63
N LYS A 11 -5.40 -5.29 -15.20
CA LYS A 11 -4.90 -4.35 -14.18
C LYS A 11 -5.07 -2.89 -14.62
N ASP A 12 -4.96 -2.61 -15.91
CA ASP A 12 -4.97 -1.24 -16.43
C ASP A 12 -6.39 -0.66 -16.48
N LYS A 13 -7.40 -1.51 -16.31
CA LYS A 13 -8.82 -1.12 -16.16
C LYS A 13 -9.31 -1.14 -14.71
N ALA A 14 -8.47 -1.50 -13.75
CA ALA A 14 -8.86 -1.55 -12.35
C ALA A 14 -9.18 -0.14 -11.81
N PRO A 15 -10.12 -0.02 -10.85
CA PRO A 15 -10.40 1.25 -10.19
C PRO A 15 -9.12 1.86 -9.62
N THR A 16 -8.80 3.07 -10.05
CA THR A 16 -7.54 3.73 -9.73
C THR A 16 -7.79 4.93 -8.82
N LYS A 17 -6.98 5.09 -7.78
CA LYS A 17 -7.01 6.24 -6.87
C LYS A 17 -5.67 6.97 -6.92
N HIS A 18 -5.74 8.30 -7.01
CA HIS A 18 -4.60 9.20 -6.85
C HIS A 18 -4.66 9.88 -5.47
N GLY A 19 -3.49 10.08 -4.87
CA GLY A 19 -3.30 10.80 -3.62
C GLY A 19 -3.80 10.09 -2.36
N THR A 20 -4.32 10.86 -1.43
CA THR A 20 -4.72 10.40 -0.09
C THR A 20 -5.98 11.11 0.40
N GLY A 21 -6.59 10.55 1.45
CA GLY A 21 -7.69 11.18 2.19
C GLY A 21 -7.25 11.89 3.47
N TYR A 22 -5.95 11.95 3.77
CA TYR A 22 -5.46 12.73 4.91
C TYR A 22 -5.78 14.22 4.72
N PRO A 23 -6.05 14.97 5.81
CA PRO A 23 -6.17 16.42 5.72
C PRO A 23 -4.79 17.08 5.61
N PRO A 24 -4.69 18.29 5.04
CA PRO A 24 -3.47 19.09 5.12
C PRO A 24 -3.02 19.36 6.56
N PRO A 25 -1.69 19.39 6.84
CA PRO A 25 -0.58 19.17 5.90
C PRO A 25 -0.19 17.70 5.71
N PHE A 26 -0.90 16.77 6.34
CA PHE A 26 -0.56 15.33 6.34
C PHE A 26 -0.81 14.65 4.99
N ASP A 27 -1.51 15.31 4.07
CA ASP A 27 -1.70 14.84 2.70
C ASP A 27 -0.43 14.97 1.86
N ALA A 28 0.38 16.00 2.12
CA ALA A 28 1.53 16.40 1.31
C ALA A 28 2.50 15.24 0.96
N PRO A 29 2.99 14.42 1.91
CA PRO A 29 3.93 13.35 1.57
C PRO A 29 3.29 12.21 0.77
N CYS A 30 1.97 12.10 0.74
CA CYS A 30 1.23 11.02 0.08
C CYS A 30 0.43 11.52 -1.14
N LYS A 31 0.62 12.78 -1.56
CA LYS A 31 -0.30 13.48 -2.48
C LYS A 31 -0.23 12.96 -3.92
N HIS A 32 0.92 12.42 -4.31
CA HIS A 32 1.19 11.97 -5.68
C HIS A 32 1.29 10.45 -5.82
N ARG A 33 1.10 9.69 -4.74
CA ARG A 33 0.98 8.23 -4.84
C ARG A 33 -0.23 7.84 -5.69
N GLN A 34 -0.12 6.73 -6.39
CA GLN A 34 -1.20 6.16 -7.19
C GLN A 34 -1.41 4.70 -6.77
N ARG A 35 -2.66 4.23 -6.75
CA ARG A 35 -2.93 2.80 -6.55
C ARG A 35 -4.07 2.28 -7.43
N TRP A 36 -3.87 1.10 -8.00
CA TRP A 36 -4.90 0.29 -8.65
C TRP A 36 -5.48 -0.67 -7.63
N LYS A 37 -6.79 -0.64 -7.44
CA LYS A 37 -7.51 -1.52 -6.51
C LYS A 37 -7.84 -2.84 -7.20
N LEU A 38 -6.87 -3.74 -7.22
CA LEU A 38 -6.98 -5.04 -7.87
C LEU A 38 -8.03 -5.94 -7.20
N GLY A 39 -8.17 -5.85 -5.87
CA GLY A 39 -9.20 -6.58 -5.12
C GLY A 39 -10.61 -6.20 -5.56
N ASP A 40 -10.89 -4.89 -5.67
CA ASP A 40 -12.18 -4.37 -6.18
C ASP A 40 -12.42 -4.85 -7.62
N ALA A 41 -11.42 -4.80 -8.49
CA ALA A 41 -11.53 -5.27 -9.87
C ALA A 41 -11.83 -6.78 -9.96
N ALA A 42 -11.36 -7.57 -9.00
CA ALA A 42 -11.63 -8.99 -8.88
C ALA A 42 -12.91 -9.33 -8.10
N GLY A 43 -13.61 -8.34 -7.54
CA GLY A 43 -14.82 -8.54 -6.73
C GLY A 43 -14.56 -9.11 -5.32
N LEU A 44 -13.35 -8.95 -4.79
CA LEU A 44 -13.00 -9.44 -3.45
C LEU A 44 -13.58 -8.55 -2.36
N THR A 45 -14.02 -9.17 -1.25
CA THR A 45 -14.66 -8.45 -0.13
C THR A 45 -14.04 -8.72 1.23
N GLN A 46 -13.16 -9.73 1.34
CA GLN A 46 -12.55 -10.13 2.61
C GLN A 46 -11.25 -9.38 2.90
N PHE A 47 -10.52 -8.99 1.86
CA PHE A 47 -9.27 -8.24 1.95
C PHE A 47 -9.07 -7.37 0.71
N GLY A 48 -8.29 -6.31 0.87
CA GLY A 48 -7.88 -5.45 -0.24
C GLY A 48 -6.60 -5.95 -0.89
N VAL A 49 -6.54 -5.88 -2.23
CA VAL A 49 -5.28 -6.02 -2.98
C VAL A 49 -5.06 -4.74 -3.76
N ASN A 50 -3.96 -4.05 -3.50
CA ASN A 50 -3.62 -2.78 -4.15
C ASN A 50 -2.25 -2.90 -4.80
N LEU A 51 -2.16 -2.56 -6.08
CA LEU A 51 -0.87 -2.25 -6.71
C LEU A 51 -0.62 -0.76 -6.50
N MET A 52 0.40 -0.39 -5.74
CA MET A 52 0.73 1.01 -5.44
C MET A 52 2.01 1.42 -6.17
N ARG A 53 2.01 2.65 -6.72
CA ARG A 53 3.18 3.31 -7.26
C ARG A 53 3.47 4.58 -6.44
N LEU A 54 4.72 4.70 -5.99
CA LEU A 54 5.25 5.86 -5.29
C LEU A 54 6.22 6.60 -6.21
N PRO A 55 5.85 7.79 -6.72
CA PRO A 55 6.83 8.68 -7.36
C PRO A 55 7.97 9.07 -6.40
N PRO A 56 9.10 9.59 -6.91
CA PRO A 56 10.19 10.11 -6.08
C PRO A 56 9.69 11.05 -4.97
N GLY A 57 10.18 10.83 -3.76
CA GLY A 57 9.82 11.62 -2.57
C GLY A 57 8.45 11.33 -1.97
N GLN A 58 7.68 10.36 -2.47
CA GLN A 58 6.34 10.05 -1.96
C GLN A 58 6.33 8.91 -0.93
N TRP A 59 5.40 8.99 0.01
CA TRP A 59 5.18 8.01 1.05
C TRP A 59 3.96 7.13 0.75
N SER A 60 4.01 5.87 1.18
CA SER A 60 2.89 4.94 1.07
C SER A 60 1.74 5.29 1.99
N SER A 61 1.99 5.98 3.11
CA SER A 61 1.02 6.36 4.14
C SER A 61 1.65 7.34 5.16
N GLN A 62 0.81 7.91 6.02
CA GLN A 62 1.33 8.38 7.32
C GLN A 62 1.74 7.16 8.14
N ARG A 63 2.75 7.31 9.00
CA ARG A 63 3.23 6.20 9.82
C ARG A 63 2.13 5.74 10.76
N HIS A 64 1.75 4.46 10.71
CA HIS A 64 0.61 3.92 11.44
C HIS A 64 0.74 2.41 11.62
N TRP A 65 -0.13 1.84 12.45
CA TRP A 65 -0.34 0.40 12.58
C TRP A 65 -1.85 0.12 12.61
N HIS A 66 -2.24 -1.11 12.31
CA HIS A 66 -3.64 -1.52 12.28
C HIS A 66 -4.00 -2.31 13.53
N SER A 67 -5.09 -1.94 14.20
CA SER A 67 -5.55 -2.65 15.40
C SER A 67 -6.31 -3.95 15.10
N ARG A 68 -6.78 -4.14 13.86
CA ARG A 68 -7.71 -5.22 13.50
C ARG A 68 -7.45 -5.87 12.15
N GLU A 69 -6.55 -5.33 11.36
CA GLU A 69 -6.31 -5.77 9.99
C GLU A 69 -4.84 -6.14 9.86
N ASP A 70 -4.57 -7.36 9.39
CA ASP A 70 -3.23 -7.72 8.96
C ASP A 70 -2.93 -6.98 7.65
N GLU A 71 -1.68 -6.55 7.48
CA GLU A 71 -1.22 -5.95 6.23
C GLU A 71 0.03 -6.67 5.72
N PHE A 72 0.13 -6.80 4.39
CA PHE A 72 1.28 -7.39 3.72
C PHE A 72 1.67 -6.55 2.51
N VAL A 73 2.99 -6.39 2.33
CA VAL A 73 3.60 -5.65 1.23
C VAL A 73 4.57 -6.56 0.51
N TRP A 74 4.57 -6.47 -0.82
CA TRP A 74 5.58 -7.05 -1.70
C TRP A 74 6.08 -5.98 -2.67
N VAL A 75 7.39 -5.72 -2.66
CA VAL A 75 8.03 -4.80 -3.61
C VAL A 75 8.20 -5.50 -4.95
N LEU A 76 7.60 -4.93 -5.99
CA LEU A 76 7.61 -5.50 -7.35
C LEU A 76 8.66 -4.87 -8.26
N GLU A 77 8.96 -3.59 -8.07
CA GLU A 77 9.88 -2.81 -8.91
C GLU A 77 10.41 -1.61 -8.10
N GLY A 78 11.62 -1.16 -8.42
CA GLY A 78 12.26 -0.02 -7.77
C GLY A 78 12.73 -0.34 -6.35
N GLU A 79 12.88 0.69 -5.53
CA GLU A 79 13.29 0.56 -4.14
C GLU A 79 12.46 1.49 -3.25
N VAL A 80 12.25 1.08 -2.01
CA VAL A 80 11.58 1.89 -0.99
C VAL A 80 12.27 1.69 0.35
N TRP A 81 12.13 2.67 1.23
CA TRP A 81 12.59 2.58 2.61
C TRP A 81 11.40 2.27 3.51
N LEU A 82 11.42 1.10 4.15
CA LEU A 82 10.54 0.74 5.24
C LEU A 82 11.01 1.46 6.51
N VAL A 83 10.11 2.20 7.15
CA VAL A 83 10.39 2.89 8.42
C VAL A 83 9.51 2.30 9.50
N THR A 84 10.14 1.77 10.55
CA THR A 84 9.52 1.16 11.73
C THR A 84 10.12 1.75 13.01
N ASP A 85 9.74 1.26 14.19
CA ASP A 85 10.32 1.70 15.46
C ASP A 85 11.80 1.30 15.58
N ALA A 86 12.19 0.18 14.95
CA ALA A 86 13.58 -0.28 14.91
C ALA A 86 14.48 0.59 14.01
N GLY A 87 13.89 1.45 13.18
CA GLY A 87 14.61 2.32 12.25
C GLY A 87 14.21 2.10 10.81
N GLU A 88 15.17 2.32 9.91
CA GLU A 88 14.93 2.34 8.47
C GLU A 88 15.65 1.18 7.78
N GLU A 89 14.91 0.47 6.93
CA GLU A 89 15.42 -0.64 6.13
C GLU A 89 15.07 -0.45 4.66
N LYS A 90 16.02 -0.71 3.78
CA LYS A 90 15.80 -0.61 2.33
C LYS A 90 15.20 -1.91 1.82
N LEU A 91 14.08 -1.81 1.12
CA LEU A 91 13.43 -2.92 0.42
C LEU A 91 13.62 -2.78 -1.10
N VAL A 92 13.98 -3.87 -1.76
CA VAL A 92 14.22 -3.98 -3.21
C VAL A 92 13.24 -5.01 -3.84
N PRO A 93 13.18 -5.16 -5.17
CA PRO A 93 12.22 -6.05 -5.81
C PRO A 93 12.40 -7.50 -5.34
N GLY A 94 11.31 -8.12 -4.90
CA GLY A 94 11.32 -9.45 -4.28
C GLY A 94 11.15 -9.41 -2.76
N ASP A 95 11.53 -8.33 -2.10
CA ASP A 95 11.38 -8.20 -0.65
C ASP A 95 9.91 -8.05 -0.24
N CYS A 96 9.61 -8.58 0.93
CA CYS A 96 8.27 -8.60 1.51
C CYS A 96 8.31 -8.15 2.97
N ALA A 97 7.24 -7.50 3.41
CA ALA A 97 7.03 -7.13 4.81
C ALA A 97 5.60 -7.46 5.24
N GLY A 98 5.44 -7.98 6.45
CA GLY A 98 4.15 -8.29 7.05
C GLY A 98 3.96 -7.53 8.35
N PHE A 99 2.74 -7.05 8.58
CA PHE A 99 2.36 -6.24 9.73
C PHE A 99 1.14 -6.87 10.39
N PRO A 100 1.33 -7.71 11.42
CA PRO A 100 0.21 -8.35 12.11
C PRO A 100 -0.69 -7.35 12.83
N ALA A 101 -2.00 -7.58 12.78
CA ALA A 101 -3.00 -6.78 13.47
C ALA A 101 -2.73 -6.70 14.98
N GLY A 102 -2.86 -5.51 15.55
CA GLY A 102 -2.73 -5.27 16.98
C GLY A 102 -1.29 -5.13 17.48
N VAL A 103 -0.28 -5.31 16.61
CA VAL A 103 1.12 -5.03 16.94
C VAL A 103 1.36 -3.52 16.79
N PRO A 104 1.69 -2.78 17.87
CA PRO A 104 1.71 -1.32 17.85
C PRO A 104 3.04 -0.74 17.36
N ASP A 105 3.67 -1.35 16.35
CA ASP A 105 4.84 -0.77 15.67
C ASP A 105 4.37 -0.09 14.38
N GLY A 106 4.49 1.24 14.35
CA GLY A 106 4.02 2.01 13.21
C GLY A 106 4.94 1.87 12.00
N HIS A 107 4.37 1.64 10.82
CA HIS A 107 5.09 1.50 9.57
C HIS A 107 4.63 2.46 8.48
N HIS A 108 5.55 2.78 7.55
CA HIS A 108 5.25 3.25 6.21
C HIS A 108 6.41 2.93 5.26
N LEU A 109 6.23 3.19 3.97
CA LEU A 109 7.27 3.11 2.96
C LEU A 109 7.52 4.49 2.37
N GLN A 110 8.77 4.81 2.09
CA GLN A 110 9.17 6.05 1.43
C GLN A 110 9.95 5.73 0.16
N ASN A 111 9.54 6.30 -0.98
CA ASN A 111 10.43 6.38 -2.13
C ASN A 111 11.35 7.60 -1.99
N ARG A 112 12.67 7.37 -1.95
CA ARG A 112 13.70 8.42 -1.80
C ARG A 112 14.57 8.60 -3.05
N SER A 113 14.27 7.87 -4.12
CA SER A 113 14.96 7.93 -5.43
C SER A 113 14.10 8.61 -6.48
#